data_AF-A0A2M8C265-F1
#
_entry.id   AF-A0A2M8C265-F1
#
_cell.length_a   1.000
_cell.length_b   1.000
_cell.length_c   1.000
_cell.angle_alpha   90.00
_cell.angle_beta   90.00
_cell.angle_gamma   90.00
#
_symmetry.space_group_name_H-M   'P 1'
#
loop_
_entity.id
_entity.type
_entity.pdbx_description
1 polymer ?
#
loop_
_entity_poly.entity_id
_entity_poly.type
_entity_poly.pdbx_seq_one_letter_code
_entity_poly.pdbx_strand_id
1 'polypeptide(L)'
;MSITRFKKQIILIGLIFLILPLVASADTLGQTVKFNIDPSYDLQKRQEISATLREITNQLYFYIDNEWWDSLNFQERAKIPDALKNLGREFDNKIYPTLTSRFGFEWKPGIDKDEKITVLIHPMVEGAGGYFNNGDEYPRIQNPESNQREMVYLNASYLD
;
A
#
# COMPACT_ATOMS: atom_id res chain seq x y z
N MET A 1 -35.37 47.93 0.29
CA MET A 1 -35.44 46.80 1.26
C MET A 1 -35.30 45.49 0.50
N SER A 2 -34.10 44.90 0.46
CA SER A 2 -33.85 43.45 0.26
C SER A 2 -32.34 43.22 0.03
N ILE A 3 -31.52 43.41 1.07
CA ILE A 3 -30.10 42.98 1.08
C ILE A 3 -29.97 41.59 1.75
N THR A 4 -31.08 41.04 2.26
CA THR A 4 -31.11 39.83 3.09
C THR A 4 -31.16 38.51 2.32
N ARG A 5 -31.51 38.51 1.02
CA ARG A 5 -31.63 37.26 0.23
C ARG A 5 -30.30 36.71 -0.29
N PHE A 6 -29.31 37.57 -0.57
CA PHE A 6 -28.03 37.14 -1.15
C PHE A 6 -27.11 36.45 -0.12
N LYS A 7 -27.14 36.91 1.15
CA LYS A 7 -26.35 36.30 2.24
C LYS A 7 -26.79 34.88 2.59
N LYS A 8 -28.07 34.53 2.44
CA LYS A 8 -28.59 33.17 2.73
C LYS A 8 -28.17 32.13 1.68
N GLN A 9 -27.98 32.52 0.42
CA GLN A 9 -27.50 31.61 -0.63
C GLN A 9 -26.01 31.28 -0.51
N ILE A 10 -25.19 32.24 -0.05
CA ILE A 10 -23.75 32.01 0.19
C ILE A 10 -23.52 31.07 1.39
N ILE A 11 -24.36 31.18 2.44
CA ILE A 11 -24.29 30.28 3.61
C ILE A 11 -24.63 28.83 3.21
N LEU A 12 -25.55 28.63 2.26
CA LEU A 12 -25.95 27.29 1.81
C LEU A 12 -24.87 26.59 0.97
N ILE A 13 -24.10 27.34 0.17
CA ILE A 13 -22.99 26.79 -0.63
C ILE A 13 -21.78 26.44 0.25
N GLY A 14 -21.50 27.26 1.27
CA GLY A 14 -20.43 26.98 2.24
C GLY A 14 -20.67 25.75 3.10
N LEU A 15 -21.93 25.43 3.42
CA LEU A 15 -22.29 24.23 4.18
C LEU A 15 -22.16 22.94 3.36
N ILE A 16 -22.35 22.97 2.04
CA ILE A 16 -22.24 21.78 1.17
C ILE A 16 -20.77 21.33 1.04
N PHE A 17 -19.82 22.26 1.04
CA PHE A 17 -18.38 21.94 1.00
C PHE A 17 -17.85 21.34 2.31
N LEU A 18 -18.56 21.49 3.43
CA LEU A 18 -18.18 20.99 4.75
C LEU A 18 -18.61 19.53 5.01
N ILE A 19 -19.38 18.92 4.10
CA ILE A 19 -19.98 17.59 4.28
C ILE A 19 -19.54 16.63 3.15
N LEU A 20 -18.58 17.01 2.30
CA LEU A 20 -17.95 16.01 1.43
C LEU A 20 -16.95 15.23 2.28
N PRO A 21 -17.24 13.98 2.68
CA PRO A 21 -16.19 13.15 3.25
C PRO A 21 -15.09 13.07 2.20
N LEU A 22 -13.86 13.45 2.55
CA LEU A 22 -12.70 12.93 1.87
C LEU A 22 -12.79 11.41 2.03
N VAL A 23 -13.26 10.73 1.00
CA VAL A 23 -13.32 9.27 0.98
C VAL A 23 -11.87 8.79 0.94
N ALA A 24 -11.28 8.56 2.10
CA ALA A 24 -10.05 7.79 2.23
C ALA A 24 -10.41 6.33 1.91
N SER A 25 -9.78 5.77 0.90
CA SER A 25 -10.04 4.40 0.45
C SER A 25 -9.09 3.45 1.18
N ALA A 26 -9.47 3.05 2.40
CA ALA A 26 -8.69 2.07 3.16
C ALA A 26 -8.90 0.65 2.64
N ASP A 27 -7.80 -0.07 2.48
CA ASP A 27 -7.78 -1.47 2.07
C ASP A 27 -8.27 -2.41 3.21
N THR A 28 -9.02 -3.48 2.85
CA THR A 28 -9.67 -4.40 3.80
C THR A 28 -8.99 -5.76 3.91
N LEU A 29 -8.84 -6.29 5.13
CA LEU A 29 -8.17 -7.57 5.36
C LEU A 29 -8.83 -8.70 4.56
N GLY A 30 -8.01 -9.50 3.87
CA GLY A 30 -8.47 -10.61 3.04
C GLY A 30 -8.88 -10.22 1.62
N GLN A 31 -8.87 -8.93 1.27
CA GLN A 31 -9.14 -8.53 -0.12
C GLN A 31 -8.00 -8.94 -1.05
N THR A 32 -8.35 -9.26 -2.30
CA THR A 32 -7.40 -9.60 -3.34
C THR A 32 -7.32 -8.49 -4.37
N VAL A 33 -6.10 -8.12 -4.74
CA VAL A 33 -5.81 -7.08 -5.73
C VAL A 33 -4.77 -7.60 -6.73
N LYS A 34 -4.86 -7.15 -7.98
CA LYS A 34 -3.85 -7.38 -9.00
C LYS A 34 -2.79 -6.30 -8.94
N PHE A 35 -1.53 -6.70 -8.97
CA PHE A 35 -0.38 -5.81 -8.96
C PHE A 35 0.49 -6.08 -10.17
N ASN A 36 0.93 -5.01 -10.85
CA ASN A 36 2.03 -5.09 -11.80
C ASN A 36 3.34 -5.24 -11.03
N ILE A 37 4.26 -6.05 -11.54
CA ILE A 37 5.58 -6.30 -10.96
C ILE A 37 6.65 -6.24 -12.03
N ASP A 38 7.90 -6.03 -11.64
CA ASP A 38 9.02 -6.05 -12.57
C ASP A 38 9.47 -7.50 -12.84
N PRO A 39 9.37 -8.01 -14.08
CA PRO A 39 9.77 -9.38 -14.41
C PRO A 39 11.25 -9.65 -14.18
N SER A 40 12.10 -8.63 -14.16
CA SER A 40 13.53 -8.82 -13.91
C SER A 40 13.80 -9.33 -12.49
N TYR A 41 12.98 -8.93 -11.52
CA TYR A 41 13.06 -9.38 -10.12
C TYR A 41 12.21 -10.62 -9.85
N ASP A 42 11.05 -10.79 -10.51
CA ASP A 42 10.20 -11.95 -10.28
C ASP A 42 10.89 -13.28 -10.65
N LEU A 43 10.69 -14.29 -9.81
CA LEU A 43 11.28 -15.62 -10.00
C LEU A 43 10.76 -16.31 -11.27
N GLN A 44 9.50 -16.10 -11.62
CA GLN A 44 8.82 -16.72 -12.76
C GLN A 44 8.71 -15.80 -13.97
N LYS A 45 9.32 -14.60 -13.92
CA LYS A 45 9.25 -13.58 -14.98
C LYS A 45 7.83 -13.12 -15.29
N ARG A 46 6.94 -13.11 -14.28
CA ARG A 46 5.57 -12.59 -14.39
C ARG A 46 5.59 -11.07 -14.44
N GLN A 47 4.58 -10.49 -15.11
CA GLN A 47 4.36 -9.04 -15.21
C GLN A 47 3.26 -8.54 -14.28
N GLU A 48 2.30 -9.41 -13.94
CA GLU A 48 1.20 -9.11 -13.03
C GLU A 48 0.98 -10.32 -12.12
N ILE A 49 0.65 -10.08 -10.86
CA ILE A 49 0.25 -11.12 -9.90
C ILE A 49 -1.02 -10.73 -9.16
N SER A 50 -1.78 -11.74 -8.71
CA SER A 50 -2.88 -11.53 -7.77
C SER A 50 -2.38 -11.77 -6.35
N ALA A 51 -2.53 -10.77 -5.48
CA ALA A 51 -2.07 -10.84 -4.11
C ALA A 51 -3.21 -10.50 -3.14
N THR A 52 -3.19 -11.14 -1.97
CA THR A 52 -4.21 -10.96 -0.94
C THR A 52 -3.64 -10.22 0.26
N LEU A 53 -4.39 -9.25 0.80
CA LEU A 53 -4.02 -8.52 2.01
C LEU A 53 -4.11 -9.46 3.23
N ARG A 54 -2.98 -9.74 3.87
CA ARG A 54 -2.86 -10.71 4.97
C ARG A 54 -2.66 -10.08 6.34
N GLU A 55 -2.16 -8.85 6.42
CA GLU A 55 -1.96 -8.13 7.68
C GLU A 55 -2.05 -6.61 7.47
N ILE A 56 -2.58 -5.90 8.46
CA ILE A 56 -2.69 -4.43 8.47
C ILE A 56 -2.07 -3.93 9.78
N THR A 57 -1.16 -2.98 9.68
CA THR A 57 -0.49 -2.36 10.84
C THR A 57 -0.74 -0.86 10.88
N ASN A 58 -0.04 -0.11 11.73
CA ASN A 58 -0.28 1.34 11.79
C ASN A 58 0.14 2.00 10.47
N GLN A 59 1.30 1.63 9.92
CA GLN A 59 1.81 2.26 8.69
C GLN A 59 1.76 1.37 7.45
N LEU A 60 1.54 0.05 7.58
CA LEU A 60 1.71 -0.88 6.46
C LEU A 60 0.48 -1.72 6.14
N TYR A 61 0.28 -1.98 4.85
CA TYR A 61 -0.51 -3.08 4.31
C TYR A 61 0.41 -4.19 3.80
N PHE A 62 0.19 -5.45 4.20
CA PHE A 62 0.97 -6.58 3.73
C PHE A 62 0.17 -7.46 2.76
N TYR A 63 0.48 -7.35 1.47
CA TYR A 63 -0.05 -8.20 0.42
C TYR A 63 0.90 -9.36 0.13
N ILE A 64 0.34 -10.55 -0.04
CA ILE A 64 1.11 -11.74 -0.39
C ILE A 64 0.58 -12.34 -1.68
N ASP A 65 1.50 -12.65 -2.61
CA ASP A 65 1.24 -13.40 -3.83
C ASP A 65 0.46 -14.70 -3.54
N ASN A 66 -0.69 -14.86 -4.18
CA ASN A 66 -1.57 -16.00 -3.98
C ASN A 66 -0.91 -17.32 -4.42
N GLU A 67 -0.18 -17.33 -5.54
CA GLU A 67 0.44 -18.56 -6.05
C GLU A 67 1.50 -19.07 -5.08
N TRP A 68 2.32 -18.17 -4.55
CA TRP A 68 3.30 -18.51 -3.52
C TRP A 68 2.62 -18.98 -2.23
N TRP A 69 1.63 -18.22 -1.75
CA TRP A 69 0.89 -18.58 -0.54
C TRP A 69 0.27 -19.97 -0.61
N ASP A 70 -0.32 -20.32 -1.75
CA ASP A 70 -0.98 -21.60 -1.98
C ASP A 70 0.01 -22.76 -2.11
N SER A 71 1.26 -22.48 -2.50
CA SER A 71 2.34 -23.48 -2.55
C SER A 71 2.87 -23.88 -1.15
N LEU A 72 2.67 -23.04 -0.13
CA LEU A 72 3.14 -23.29 1.22
C LEU A 72 2.36 -24.43 1.90
N ASN A 73 3.08 -25.25 2.65
CA ASN A 73 2.47 -26.24 3.54
C ASN A 73 1.92 -25.59 4.82
N PHE A 74 1.17 -26.37 5.61
CA PHE A 74 0.52 -25.86 6.83
C PHE A 74 1.52 -25.26 7.84
N GLN A 75 2.68 -25.88 8.03
CA GLN A 75 3.67 -25.42 9.01
C GLN A 75 4.35 -24.12 8.57
N GLU A 76 4.67 -23.98 7.28
CA GLU A 76 5.22 -22.74 6.71
C GLU A 76 4.21 -21.60 6.83
N ARG A 77 2.97 -21.85 6.37
CA ARG A 77 1.90 -20.85 6.39
C ARG A 77 1.55 -20.38 7.80
N ALA A 78 1.66 -21.26 8.80
CA ALA A 78 1.35 -20.93 10.19
C ALA A 78 2.30 -19.89 10.81
N LYS A 79 3.53 -19.73 10.28
CA LYS A 79 4.51 -18.77 10.81
C LYS A 79 4.34 -17.35 10.25
N ILE A 80 3.79 -17.24 9.05
CA ILE A 80 3.70 -15.97 8.31
C ILE A 80 2.99 -14.87 9.10
N PRO A 81 1.83 -15.09 9.75
CA PRO A 81 1.15 -14.03 10.49
C PRO A 81 2.02 -13.38 11.57
N ASP A 82 2.81 -14.18 12.30
CA ASP A 82 3.70 -13.65 13.35
C ASP A 82 4.90 -12.92 12.74
N ALA A 83 5.44 -13.40 11.62
CA ALA A 83 6.50 -12.70 10.88
C ALA A 83 6.02 -11.31 10.40
N LEU A 84 4.83 -11.21 9.79
CA LEU A 84 4.26 -9.93 9.34
C LEU A 84 4.04 -8.96 10.50
N LYS A 85 3.51 -9.44 11.64
CA LYS A 85 3.31 -8.61 12.84
C LYS A 85 4.63 -8.10 13.41
N ASN A 86 5.67 -8.94 13.41
CA ASN A 86 6.98 -8.53 13.90
C ASN A 86 7.65 -7.51 12.97
N LEU A 87 7.55 -7.70 11.65
CA LEU A 87 8.00 -6.73 10.64
C LEU A 87 7.29 -5.39 10.81
N GLY A 88 5.97 -5.41 10.91
CA GLY A 88 5.18 -4.21 11.14
C GLY A 88 5.54 -3.50 12.44
N ARG A 89 5.74 -4.25 13.54
CA ARG A 89 6.15 -3.66 14.83
C ARG A 89 7.52 -2.99 14.76
N GLU A 90 8.50 -3.63 14.10
CA GLU A 90 9.84 -3.05 13.91
C GLU A 90 9.76 -1.80 13.03
N PHE A 91 8.94 -1.85 11.97
CA PHE A 91 8.75 -0.70 11.10
C PHE A 91 8.12 0.48 11.85
N ASP A 92 6.96 0.26 12.48
CA ASP A 92 6.17 1.28 13.16
C ASP A 92 6.94 1.94 14.32
N ASN A 93 7.66 1.14 15.12
CA ASN A 93 8.27 1.64 16.36
C ASN A 93 9.72 2.12 16.19
N LYS A 94 10.40 1.72 15.11
CA LYS A 94 11.83 1.98 14.97
C LYS A 94 12.21 2.51 13.60
N ILE A 95 11.94 1.78 12.52
CA ILE A 95 12.40 2.19 11.18
C ILE A 95 11.73 3.51 10.78
N TYR A 96 10.40 3.57 10.86
CA TYR A 96 9.63 4.73 10.41
C TYR A 96 9.96 6.01 11.20
N PRO A 97 9.97 6.02 12.56
CA PRO A 97 10.37 7.21 13.31
C PRO A 97 11.84 7.61 13.06
N THR A 98 12.73 6.63 12.86
CA THR A 98 14.16 6.92 12.60
C THR A 98 14.36 7.58 11.24
N LEU A 99 13.67 7.10 10.19
CA LEU A 99 13.76 7.69 8.86
C LEU A 99 13.12 9.08 8.84
N THR A 100 11.90 9.20 9.37
CA THR A 100 11.15 10.47 9.31
C THR A 100 11.76 11.58 10.16
N SER A 101 12.39 11.24 11.29
CA SER A 101 13.13 12.23 12.10
C SER A 101 14.36 12.82 11.40
N ARG A 102 14.91 12.12 10.39
CA ARG A 102 16.11 12.56 9.65
C ARG A 102 15.79 13.14 8.28
N PHE A 103 14.82 12.57 7.58
CA PHE A 103 14.53 12.88 6.17
C PHE A 103 13.18 13.57 5.96
N GLY A 104 12.37 13.71 7.02
CA GLY A 104 11.00 14.19 6.92
C GLY A 104 10.02 13.08 6.55
N PHE A 105 8.75 13.43 6.45
CA PHE A 105 7.68 12.50 6.06
C PHE A 105 7.62 12.33 4.54
N GLU A 106 7.24 11.14 4.11
CA GLU A 106 6.70 10.89 2.78
C GLU A 106 5.46 11.74 2.51
N TRP A 107 5.06 11.86 1.24
CA TRP A 107 3.85 12.59 0.90
C TRP A 107 2.64 11.90 1.52
N LYS A 108 1.88 12.64 2.35
CA LYS A 108 0.69 12.10 3.02
C LYS A 108 -0.54 12.98 2.86
N PRO A 109 -1.67 12.44 2.37
CA PRO A 109 -1.81 11.08 1.84
C PRO A 109 -1.20 10.96 0.43
N GLY A 110 -0.87 9.74 0.01
CA GLY A 110 -0.25 9.46 -1.28
C GLY A 110 -1.19 9.65 -2.49
N ILE A 111 -0.79 9.17 -3.67
CA ILE A 111 -1.61 9.24 -4.90
C ILE A 111 -2.97 8.52 -4.76
N ASP A 112 -3.03 7.47 -3.96
CA ASP A 112 -4.23 6.67 -3.63
C ASP A 112 -5.08 7.29 -2.52
N LYS A 113 -4.62 8.39 -1.92
CA LYS A 113 -5.22 9.03 -0.74
C LYS A 113 -5.27 8.11 0.49
N ASP A 114 -4.42 7.08 0.53
CA ASP A 114 -4.15 6.29 1.73
C ASP A 114 -2.89 6.82 2.42
N GLU A 115 -2.79 6.61 3.74
CA GLU A 115 -1.63 6.98 4.53
C GLU A 115 -0.70 5.78 4.79
N LYS A 116 -1.13 4.56 4.43
CA LYS A 116 -0.35 3.35 4.62
C LYS A 116 0.45 2.98 3.38
N ILE A 117 1.69 2.58 3.61
CA ILE A 117 2.58 2.06 2.58
C ILE A 117 2.20 0.60 2.32
N THR A 118 2.08 0.25 1.04
CA THR A 118 1.83 -1.12 0.63
C THR A 118 3.13 -1.91 0.54
N VAL A 119 3.18 -3.06 1.19
CA VAL A 119 4.25 -4.05 1.06
C VAL A 119 3.70 -5.22 0.25
N LEU A 120 4.22 -5.43 -0.95
CA LEU A 120 3.92 -6.59 -1.76
C LEU A 120 5.01 -7.64 -1.64
N ILE A 121 4.64 -8.84 -1.20
CA ILE A 121 5.55 -9.95 -1.00
C ILE A 121 5.31 -10.99 -2.09
N HIS A 122 6.33 -11.25 -2.90
CA HIS A 122 6.29 -12.27 -3.95
C HIS A 122 7.65 -12.97 -4.11
N PRO A 123 7.71 -14.16 -4.74
CA PRO A 123 8.97 -14.85 -5.00
C PRO A 123 9.84 -14.05 -5.99
N MET A 124 11.07 -13.75 -5.59
CA MET A 124 12.04 -13.08 -6.44
C MET A 124 13.26 -13.95 -6.72
N VAL A 125 14.05 -13.56 -7.72
CA VAL A 125 15.35 -14.17 -8.05
C VAL A 125 16.32 -14.12 -6.87
N GLU A 126 17.24 -15.08 -6.83
CA GLU A 126 18.27 -15.14 -5.78
C GLU A 126 19.11 -13.85 -5.75
N GLY A 127 19.38 -13.36 -4.53
CA GLY A 127 20.13 -12.11 -4.30
C GLY A 127 19.27 -10.83 -4.28
N ALA A 128 18.00 -10.90 -4.69
CA ALA A 128 17.07 -9.78 -4.53
C ALA A 128 16.35 -9.86 -3.18
N GLY A 129 16.63 -8.92 -2.28
CA GLY A 129 15.90 -8.76 -1.00
C GLY A 129 14.53 -8.10 -1.16
N GLY A 130 14.40 -7.26 -2.17
CA GLY A 130 13.26 -6.41 -2.44
C GLY A 130 13.64 -5.26 -3.35
N TYR A 131 12.65 -4.49 -3.80
CA TYR A 131 12.86 -3.31 -4.63
C TYR A 131 11.80 -2.24 -4.37
N PHE A 132 12.07 -1.04 -4.88
CA PHE A 132 11.14 0.09 -4.91
C PHE A 132 11.01 0.55 -6.37
N ASN A 133 9.78 0.89 -6.78
CA ASN A 133 9.49 1.40 -8.12
C ASN A 133 8.71 2.72 -8.01
N ASN A 134 9.40 3.84 -8.25
CA ASN A 134 8.78 5.16 -8.23
C ASN A 134 7.70 5.34 -9.32
N GLY A 135 7.70 4.48 -10.34
CA GLY A 135 6.66 4.44 -11.36
C GLY A 135 5.26 4.18 -10.79
N ASP A 136 5.16 3.51 -9.64
CA ASP A 136 3.89 3.21 -8.97
C ASP A 136 3.21 4.44 -8.38
N GLU A 137 3.91 5.58 -8.26
CA GLU A 137 3.35 6.83 -7.75
C GLU A 137 2.74 7.71 -8.86
N TYR A 138 2.67 7.21 -10.10
CA TYR A 138 2.11 7.95 -11.24
C TYR A 138 0.72 7.45 -11.65
N PRO A 139 -0.15 8.32 -12.20
CA PRO A 139 -1.39 7.87 -12.82
C PRO A 139 -1.13 6.90 -13.99
N ARG A 140 -2.00 5.90 -14.16
CA ARG A 140 -1.88 4.93 -15.28
C ARG A 140 -1.88 5.54 -16.67
N ILE A 141 -2.47 6.73 -16.83
CA ILE A 141 -2.42 7.48 -18.08
C ILE A 141 -1.00 8.00 -18.41
N GLN A 142 -0.16 8.19 -17.40
CA GLN A 142 1.26 8.57 -17.56
C GLN A 142 2.18 7.36 -17.53
N ASN A 143 1.90 6.39 -16.67
CA ASN A 143 2.64 5.13 -16.58
C ASN A 143 1.67 3.93 -16.52
N PRO A 144 1.39 3.24 -17.64
CA PRO A 144 0.44 2.13 -17.69
C PRO A 144 0.71 0.99 -16.70
N GLU A 145 1.98 0.77 -16.36
CA GLU A 145 2.41 -0.29 -15.43
C GLU A 145 2.29 0.14 -13.96
N SER A 146 1.89 1.38 -13.67
CA SER A 146 1.77 1.88 -12.30
C SER A 146 0.68 1.16 -11.50
N ASN A 147 1.05 0.76 -10.28
CA ASN A 147 0.10 0.31 -9.26
C ASN A 147 -0.67 1.45 -8.57
N GLN A 148 -0.30 2.71 -8.81
CA GLN A 148 -0.92 3.91 -8.23
C GLN A 148 -0.94 3.88 -6.69
N ARG A 149 0.17 3.47 -6.06
CA ARG A 149 0.32 3.31 -4.61
C ARG A 149 1.74 3.65 -4.17
N GLU A 150 1.86 4.15 -2.94
CA GLU A 150 3.15 4.17 -2.24
C GLU A 150 3.48 2.75 -1.79
N MET A 151 4.46 2.12 -2.42
CA MET A 151 4.70 0.70 -2.18
C MET A 151 6.15 0.24 -2.30
N VAL A 152 6.46 -0.81 -1.57
CA VAL A 152 7.73 -1.55 -1.64
C VAL A 152 7.45 -3.02 -1.89
N TYR A 153 8.40 -3.68 -2.55
CA TYR A 153 8.32 -5.09 -2.91
C TYR A 153 9.37 -5.84 -2.10
N LEU A 154 8.98 -6.93 -1.43
CA LEU A 154 9.90 -7.75 -0.65
C LEU A 154 9.89 -9.20 -1.15
N ASN A 155 11.05 -9.84 -1.11
CA ASN A 155 11.16 -11.22 -1.55
C ASN A 155 10.57 -12.17 -0.50
N ALA A 156 9.67 -13.05 -0.95
CA ALA A 156 8.99 -14.03 -0.11
C ALA A 156 9.93 -15.05 0.54
N SER A 157 11.15 -15.25 -0.02
CA SER A 157 12.15 -16.17 0.57
C SER A 157 12.71 -15.73 1.92
N TYR A 158 12.40 -14.51 2.39
CA TYR A 158 12.83 -14.00 3.69
C TYR A 158 11.70 -13.99 4.74
N LEU A 159 10.54 -14.56 4.41
CA LEU A 159 9.46 -14.80 5.37
C LEU A 159 9.59 -16.22 5.94
N ASP A 160 10.39 -16.36 7.01
CA ASP A 160 10.62 -17.62 7.74
C ASP A 160 9.92 -17.68 9.11
#